data_AF-A0A6P2C3A3-F1
#
_entry.id   AF-A0A6P2C3A3-F1
#
_cell.length_a   1.000
_cell.length_b   1.000
_cell.length_c   1.000
_cell.angle_alpha   90.00
_cell.angle_beta   90.00
_cell.angle_gamma   90.00
#
_symmetry.space_group_name_H-M   'P 1'
#
loop_
_entity.id
_entity.type
_entity.pdbx_description
1 polymer ?
#
loop_
_entity_poly.entity_id
_entity_poly.type
_entity_poly.pdbx_seq_one_letter_code
_entity_poly.pdbx_strand_id
1 'polypeptide(L)'
;MAGGTPSERDWLRVNSYLHANRHGLAVRAATAYPQASRIADTPLLAAPRWRLPAPIPLDRVRLEFRPSAPPPELPDLAELAPHALPGRANGGRYRRYSDVIAALAAPAVFENRPTYRLVDADLASADDPRLAFGRGRFFDGVDTGGPAGFEYAAAELGLTEGTAYRAAFADPTDLRRRSSAMATSALTLRYDRAAGTASFPTHYRDPALVGHAGGMYQVIPVGIFQPSGEAPWNEANDFSLWRGLLREYAEELLGADEDYGSEDAPIDYASWPLAKAMTDGLADGSVRAWCLGLGADPLTFALDLLAAVVIDAPLYDELFGGLVESNAEGRVIRPRPFDPPSVTELLSGAPLQAAAEALLTLALAHRDALLA
;
A
#
# COMPACT_ATOMS: atom_id res chain seq x y z
N MET A 1 34.65 -3.03 13.47
CA MET A 1 34.44 -1.65 13.96
C MET A 1 33.42 -1.02 13.04
N ALA A 2 32.20 -0.78 13.51
CA ALA A 2 31.07 -0.38 12.66
C ALA A 2 31.43 0.91 11.89
N GLY A 3 31.70 0.76 10.59
CA GLY A 3 32.01 1.86 9.69
C GLY A 3 30.80 2.78 9.57
N GLY A 4 31.04 4.08 9.55
CA GLY A 4 30.01 5.11 9.43
C GLY A 4 30.31 6.32 10.31
N THR A 5 29.84 7.50 9.89
CA THR A 5 29.91 8.72 10.69
C THR A 5 29.03 8.61 11.94
N PRO A 6 29.23 9.45 12.97
CA PRO A 6 28.31 9.52 14.10
C PRO A 6 26.84 9.73 13.67
N SER A 7 26.59 10.60 12.68
CA SER A 7 25.24 10.83 12.17
C SER A 7 24.64 9.63 11.45
N GLU A 8 25.44 8.80 10.76
CA GLU A 8 24.93 7.56 10.14
C GLU A 8 24.53 6.53 11.20
N ARG A 9 25.26 6.48 12.33
CA ARG A 9 24.89 5.61 13.47
C ARG A 9 23.61 6.08 14.16
N ASP A 10 23.45 7.38 14.38
CA ASP A 10 22.22 7.93 14.94
C ASP A 10 21.04 7.67 14.02
N TRP A 11 21.23 7.83 12.70
CA TRP A 11 20.22 7.50 11.71
C TRP A 11 19.80 6.03 11.77
N LEU A 12 20.76 5.10 11.82
CA LEU A 12 20.48 3.65 11.95
C LEU A 12 19.73 3.30 13.24
N ARG A 13 20.02 4.02 14.34
CA ARG A 13 19.31 3.85 15.62
C ARG A 13 17.84 4.27 15.49
N VAL A 14 17.57 5.43 14.89
CA VAL A 14 16.20 5.91 14.65
C VAL A 14 15.47 4.98 13.69
N ASN A 15 16.11 4.58 12.59
CA ASN A 15 15.52 3.67 11.62
C ASN A 15 15.13 2.33 12.26
N SER A 16 16.04 1.73 13.04
CA SER A 16 15.75 0.51 13.80
C SER A 16 14.55 0.66 14.76
N TYR A 17 14.47 1.80 15.45
CA TYR A 17 13.33 2.10 16.34
C TYR A 17 12.02 2.26 15.56
N LEU A 18 12.04 2.98 14.44
CA LEU A 18 10.88 3.15 13.55
C LEU A 18 10.32 1.82 13.09
N HIS A 19 11.17 0.92 12.58
CA HIS A 19 10.74 -0.40 12.11
C HIS A 19 10.20 -1.26 13.26
N ALA A 20 10.87 -1.29 14.42
CA ALA A 20 10.44 -2.08 15.57
C ALA A 20 9.13 -1.60 16.20
N ASN A 21 8.78 -0.31 16.04
CA ASN A 21 7.61 0.31 16.67
C ASN A 21 6.57 0.79 15.64
N ARG A 22 6.64 0.30 14.39
CA ARG A 22 5.93 0.86 13.24
C ARG A 22 4.41 0.97 13.43
N HIS A 23 3.78 -0.05 14.01
CA HIS A 23 2.33 -0.04 14.29
C HIS A 23 1.97 1.02 15.34
N GLY A 24 2.61 0.97 16.52
CA GLY A 24 2.33 1.90 17.61
C GLY A 24 2.59 3.36 17.24
N LEU A 25 3.63 3.62 16.44
CA LEU A 25 3.93 4.96 15.92
C LEU A 25 2.83 5.46 14.99
N ALA A 26 2.25 4.61 14.13
CA ALA A 26 1.13 5.02 13.25
C ALA A 26 -0.16 5.29 14.02
N VAL A 27 -0.50 4.46 14.99
CA VAL A 27 -1.66 4.71 15.87
C VAL A 27 -1.51 6.04 16.60
N ARG A 28 -0.33 6.33 17.17
CA ARG A 28 -0.07 7.63 17.80
C ARG A 28 -0.08 8.78 16.80
N ALA A 29 0.53 8.62 15.63
CA ALA A 29 0.55 9.64 14.58
C ALA A 29 -0.87 10.01 14.11
N ALA A 30 -1.81 9.05 14.07
CA ALA A 30 -3.21 9.31 13.73
C ALA A 30 -3.88 10.28 14.73
N THR A 31 -3.47 10.29 16.00
CA THR A 31 -4.04 11.17 17.04
C THR A 31 -3.81 12.66 16.78
N ALA A 32 -2.81 13.00 15.97
CA ALA A 32 -2.53 14.38 15.57
C ALA A 32 -3.54 14.91 14.52
N TYR A 33 -4.37 14.04 13.95
CA TYR A 33 -5.38 14.42 12.96
C TYR A 33 -6.79 14.37 13.54
N PRO A 34 -7.71 15.23 13.04
CA PRO A 34 -9.11 15.20 13.44
C PRO A 34 -9.72 13.81 13.28
N GLN A 35 -10.55 13.38 14.24
CA GLN A 35 -11.27 12.10 14.13
C GLN A 35 -12.11 12.05 12.86
N ALA A 36 -12.71 13.18 12.46
CA ALA A 36 -13.47 13.30 11.22
C ALA A 36 -12.63 13.03 9.96
N SER A 37 -11.29 13.05 10.04
CA SER A 37 -10.37 12.71 8.93
C SER A 37 -10.07 11.20 8.84
N ARG A 38 -10.57 10.39 9.77
CA ARG A 38 -10.29 8.94 9.84
C ARG A 38 -11.38 8.10 9.19
N ILE A 39 -11.00 7.00 8.55
CA ILE A 39 -11.92 6.03 7.96
C ILE A 39 -12.44 5.10 9.06
N ALA A 40 -13.76 5.04 9.24
CA ALA A 40 -14.44 4.08 10.13
C ALA A 40 -13.80 3.99 11.53
N ASP A 41 -13.41 5.14 12.10
CA ASP A 41 -12.70 5.28 13.39
C ASP A 41 -11.34 4.57 13.51
N THR A 42 -10.80 4.04 12.41
CA THR A 42 -9.46 3.43 12.34
C THR A 42 -8.36 4.50 12.23
N PRO A 43 -7.06 4.15 12.35
CA PRO A 43 -5.96 5.10 12.17
C PRO A 43 -5.81 5.67 10.74
N LEU A 44 -6.42 5.05 9.72
CA LEU A 44 -6.24 5.43 8.32
C LEU A 44 -6.93 6.77 8.01
N LEU A 45 -6.21 7.69 7.40
CA LEU A 45 -6.71 9.02 7.05
C LEU A 45 -7.34 9.04 5.67
N ALA A 46 -8.38 9.82 5.44
CA ALA A 46 -8.95 10.01 4.11
C ALA A 46 -9.61 11.38 3.94
N ALA A 47 -9.45 11.98 2.76
CA ALA A 47 -10.22 13.14 2.37
C ALA A 47 -11.71 12.76 2.27
N PRO A 48 -12.66 13.71 2.45
CA PRO A 48 -14.08 13.44 2.23
C PRO A 48 -14.37 12.84 0.84
N ARG A 49 -13.67 13.30 -0.20
CA ARG A 49 -13.81 12.83 -1.59
C ARG A 49 -13.32 11.40 -1.82
N TRP A 50 -12.62 10.80 -0.87
CA TRP A 50 -12.05 9.45 -0.98
C TRP A 50 -12.92 8.39 -0.31
N ARG A 51 -13.94 8.81 0.44
CA ARG A 51 -14.79 7.93 1.23
C ARG A 51 -16.03 7.58 0.43
N LEU A 52 -16.28 6.29 0.33
CA LEU A 52 -17.48 5.75 -0.28
C LEU A 52 -18.53 5.49 0.81
N PRO A 53 -19.80 5.86 0.59
CA PRO A 53 -20.87 5.53 1.53
C PRO A 53 -21.26 4.04 1.48
N ALA A 54 -20.93 3.35 0.39
CA ALA A 54 -21.07 1.92 0.19
C ALA A 54 -20.05 1.44 -0.86
N PRO A 55 -19.67 0.15 -0.87
CA PRO A 55 -18.78 -0.38 -1.89
C PRO A 55 -19.36 -0.19 -3.29
N ILE A 56 -18.49 0.14 -4.25
CA ILE A 56 -18.84 0.18 -5.67
C ILE A 56 -18.05 -0.90 -6.42
N PRO A 57 -18.56 -1.45 -7.54
CA PRO A 57 -17.76 -2.32 -8.37
C PRO A 57 -16.46 -1.64 -8.80
N LEU A 58 -15.34 -2.36 -8.78
CA LEU A 58 -14.01 -1.81 -9.04
C LEU A 58 -13.90 -1.20 -10.45
N ASP A 59 -14.59 -1.78 -11.42
CA ASP A 59 -14.64 -1.31 -12.81
C ASP A 59 -15.44 -0.01 -13.01
N ARG A 60 -16.21 0.43 -12.00
CA ARG A 60 -16.85 1.76 -12.01
C ARG A 60 -15.87 2.88 -11.71
N VAL A 61 -14.69 2.59 -11.14
CA VAL A 61 -13.67 3.61 -10.89
C VAL A 61 -12.99 3.97 -12.21
N ARG A 62 -13.29 5.16 -12.73
CA ARG A 62 -12.66 5.66 -13.95
C ARG A 62 -11.21 6.05 -13.68
N LEU A 63 -10.29 5.50 -14.48
CA LEU A 63 -8.89 5.88 -14.45
C LEU A 63 -8.61 6.95 -15.51
N GLU A 64 -7.87 7.98 -15.14
CA GLU A 64 -7.43 9.02 -16.06
C GLU A 64 -5.91 9.14 -16.03
N PHE A 65 -5.26 9.06 -17.19
CA PHE A 65 -3.82 9.23 -17.28
C PHE A 65 -3.45 10.64 -17.76
N ARG A 66 -2.68 11.35 -16.94
CA ARG A 66 -2.19 12.73 -17.10
C ARG A 66 -0.66 12.74 -17.06
N PRO A 67 0.03 12.26 -18.11
CA PRO A 67 1.49 12.11 -18.09
C PRO A 67 2.25 13.43 -17.87
N SER A 68 1.62 14.56 -18.22
CA SER A 68 2.15 15.92 -18.04
C SER A 68 1.71 16.60 -16.74
N ALA A 69 1.17 15.86 -15.77
CA ALA A 69 0.80 16.43 -14.48
C ALA A 69 2.03 17.06 -13.80
N PRO A 70 1.91 18.27 -13.22
CA PRO A 70 3.04 18.96 -12.62
C PRO A 70 3.64 18.14 -11.46
N PRO A 71 4.94 18.33 -11.14
CA PRO A 71 5.52 17.77 -9.93
C PRO A 71 4.80 18.33 -8.69
N PRO A 72 4.82 17.62 -7.55
CA PRO A 72 4.23 18.13 -6.33
C PRO A 72 5.10 19.24 -5.73
N GLU A 73 4.47 20.11 -4.94
CA GLU A 73 5.16 21.12 -4.13
C GLU A 73 5.72 20.45 -2.87
N LEU A 74 6.95 19.96 -2.94
CA LEU A 74 7.62 19.29 -1.83
C LEU A 74 8.31 20.31 -0.90
N PRO A 75 8.21 20.14 0.43
CA PRO A 75 9.00 20.91 1.37
C PRO A 75 10.50 20.54 1.28
N ASP A 76 11.40 21.48 1.61
CA ASP A 76 12.84 21.22 1.60
C ASP A 76 13.23 20.34 2.80
N LEU A 77 13.56 19.08 2.52
CA LEU A 77 13.98 18.10 3.51
C LEU A 77 15.28 18.51 4.21
N ALA A 78 16.25 19.07 3.49
CA ALA A 78 17.55 19.43 4.04
C ALA A 78 17.44 20.63 4.98
N GLU A 79 16.47 21.52 4.75
CA GLU A 79 16.17 22.64 5.63
C GLU A 79 15.39 22.18 6.88
N LEU A 80 14.29 21.43 6.70
CA LEU A 80 13.35 21.14 7.79
C LEU A 80 13.75 19.94 8.65
N ALA A 81 14.40 18.94 8.07
CA ALA A 81 14.83 17.74 8.78
C ALA A 81 16.24 17.27 8.35
N PRO A 82 17.29 18.10 8.54
CA PRO A 82 18.66 17.76 8.15
C PRO A 82 19.21 16.49 8.82
N HIS A 83 18.63 16.08 9.95
CA HIS A 83 18.98 14.86 10.67
C HIS A 83 18.54 13.57 9.94
N ALA A 84 17.54 13.66 9.04
CA ALA A 84 17.16 12.57 8.14
C ALA A 84 18.17 12.36 7.00
N LEU A 85 19.08 13.32 6.78
CA LEU A 85 20.14 13.29 5.75
C LEU A 85 21.53 13.32 6.41
N PRO A 86 22.03 12.18 6.92
CA PRO A 86 23.27 12.12 7.68
C PRO A 86 24.50 12.56 6.87
N GLY A 87 25.58 12.90 7.59
CA GLY A 87 26.88 13.16 6.99
C GLY A 87 27.52 11.86 6.50
N ARG A 88 28.19 11.91 5.34
CA ARG A 88 28.96 10.82 4.76
C ARG A 88 30.42 10.90 5.20
N ALA A 89 31.11 9.75 5.19
CA ALA A 89 32.53 9.68 5.55
C ALA A 89 33.45 10.55 4.66
N ASN A 90 33.01 10.87 3.44
CA ASN A 90 33.73 11.75 2.50
C ASN A 90 33.55 13.26 2.77
N GLY A 91 32.91 13.63 3.89
CA GLY A 91 32.67 15.03 4.28
C GLY A 91 31.42 15.67 3.67
N GLY A 92 30.70 14.98 2.77
CA GLY A 92 29.42 15.42 2.22
C GLY A 92 28.21 15.01 3.07
N ARG A 93 27.00 15.31 2.58
CA ARG A 93 25.73 14.79 3.12
C ARG A 93 24.97 14.03 2.02
N TYR A 94 24.11 13.10 2.42
CA TYR A 94 23.11 12.56 1.50
C TYR A 94 22.17 13.67 1.02
N ARG A 95 21.70 13.57 -0.22
CA ARG A 95 20.79 14.57 -0.81
C ARG A 95 19.34 14.09 -0.86
N ARG A 96 19.15 12.78 -0.97
CA ARG A 96 17.84 12.11 -0.95
C ARG A 96 17.79 11.11 0.18
N TYR A 97 16.59 10.87 0.71
CA TYR A 97 16.40 9.90 1.77
C TYR A 97 16.55 8.46 1.25
N SER A 98 16.08 8.20 0.04
CA SER A 98 16.32 6.96 -0.71
C SER A 98 17.81 6.62 -0.82
N ASP A 99 18.69 7.61 -1.03
CA ASP A 99 20.15 7.37 -1.02
C ASP A 99 20.66 6.93 0.35
N VAL A 100 20.06 7.41 1.45
CA VAL A 100 20.42 7.02 2.82
C VAL A 100 20.00 5.58 3.06
N ILE A 101 18.78 5.22 2.68
CA ILE A 101 18.27 3.85 2.75
C ILE A 101 19.17 2.91 1.95
N ALA A 102 19.44 3.24 0.68
CA ALA A 102 20.28 2.43 -0.20
C ALA A 102 21.69 2.18 0.38
N ALA A 103 22.28 3.18 1.04
CA ALA A 103 23.63 3.06 1.60
C ALA A 103 23.69 2.37 2.97
N LEU A 104 22.67 2.55 3.81
CA LEU A 104 22.74 2.17 5.23
C LEU A 104 21.81 1.01 5.61
N ALA A 105 20.68 0.84 4.92
CA ALA A 105 19.60 -0.05 5.34
C ALA A 105 18.77 -0.57 4.15
N ALA A 106 19.40 -0.87 3.02
CA ALA A 106 18.69 -1.33 1.83
C ALA A 106 18.03 -2.69 2.08
N PRO A 107 16.72 -2.85 1.80
CA PRO A 107 16.09 -4.17 1.76
C PRO A 107 16.61 -4.99 0.56
N ALA A 108 16.21 -6.26 0.50
CA ALA A 108 16.65 -7.18 -0.56
C ALA A 108 16.31 -6.68 -1.98
N VAL A 109 15.11 -6.10 -2.14
CA VAL A 109 14.67 -5.43 -3.37
C VAL A 109 14.43 -3.95 -3.05
N PHE A 110 15.19 -3.06 -3.67
CA PHE A 110 15.08 -1.61 -3.47
C PHE A 110 15.38 -0.85 -4.77
N GLU A 111 14.40 -0.80 -5.65
CA GLU A 111 14.55 -0.28 -7.00
C GLU A 111 13.64 0.92 -7.27
N ASN A 112 14.12 1.87 -8.07
CA ASN A 112 13.38 3.08 -8.41
C ASN A 112 12.47 2.88 -9.65
N ARG A 113 11.59 1.88 -9.56
CA ARG A 113 10.66 1.49 -10.62
C ARG A 113 9.68 2.60 -11.00
N PRO A 114 9.17 2.64 -12.24
CA PRO A 114 8.15 3.60 -12.65
C PRO A 114 6.86 3.31 -11.87
N THR A 115 6.10 4.35 -11.54
CA THR A 115 4.80 4.20 -10.86
C THR A 115 3.76 5.11 -11.51
N TYR A 116 2.47 4.75 -11.34
CA TYR A 116 1.38 5.67 -11.61
C TYR A 116 1.17 6.54 -10.38
N ARG A 117 1.69 7.78 -10.41
CA ARG A 117 1.57 8.74 -9.30
C ARG A 117 0.15 9.27 -9.24
N LEU A 118 -0.55 9.08 -8.13
CA LEU A 118 -1.90 9.63 -7.96
C LEU A 118 -1.84 11.16 -7.81
N VAL A 119 -2.62 11.89 -8.62
CA VAL A 119 -2.62 13.38 -8.67
C VAL A 119 -3.99 14.01 -8.40
N ASP A 120 -5.10 13.29 -8.61
CA ASP A 120 -6.44 13.68 -8.16
C ASP A 120 -7.24 12.41 -7.87
N ALA A 121 -8.15 12.49 -6.91
CA ALA A 121 -9.01 11.37 -6.54
C ALA A 121 -10.36 11.89 -6.05
N ASP A 122 -11.42 11.29 -6.57
CA ASP A 122 -12.80 11.60 -6.27
C ASP A 122 -13.64 10.33 -6.37
N LEU A 123 -13.62 9.53 -5.31
CA LEU A 123 -14.41 8.31 -5.23
C LEU A 123 -15.83 8.60 -4.74
N ALA A 124 -16.04 9.67 -3.99
CA ALA A 124 -17.35 10.03 -3.43
C ALA A 124 -18.35 10.57 -4.47
N SER A 125 -17.90 10.83 -5.70
CA SER A 125 -18.76 11.20 -6.83
C SER A 125 -19.72 10.04 -7.16
N ALA A 126 -21.03 10.30 -7.09
CA ALA A 126 -22.05 9.28 -7.35
C ALA A 126 -22.05 8.78 -8.81
N ASP A 127 -21.76 9.68 -9.75
CA ASP A 127 -21.88 9.41 -11.19
C ASP A 127 -20.53 9.17 -11.88
N ASP A 128 -19.44 9.75 -11.35
CA ASP A 128 -18.10 9.67 -11.96
C ASP A 128 -17.01 9.49 -10.89
N PRO A 129 -17.00 8.35 -10.16
CA PRO A 129 -15.91 8.03 -9.25
C PRO A 129 -14.62 7.84 -10.06
N ARG A 130 -13.58 8.58 -9.72
CA ARG A 130 -12.37 8.67 -10.56
C ARG A 130 -11.07 8.74 -9.77
N LEU A 131 -10.01 8.24 -10.39
CA LEU A 131 -8.62 8.39 -9.98
C LEU A 131 -7.80 8.89 -11.17
N ALA A 132 -7.10 10.01 -10.99
CA ALA A 132 -6.21 10.56 -12.01
C ALA A 132 -4.75 10.35 -11.62
N PHE A 133 -3.96 9.88 -12.57
CA PHE A 133 -2.56 9.52 -12.36
C PHE A 133 -1.65 10.26 -13.33
N GLY A 134 -0.48 10.69 -12.86
CA GLY A 134 0.62 11.08 -13.72
C GLY A 134 1.76 10.07 -13.66
N ARG A 135 2.87 10.39 -14.31
CA ARG A 135 4.12 9.63 -14.13
C ARG A 135 4.71 9.92 -12.75
N GLY A 136 5.31 8.90 -12.16
CA GLY A 136 6.13 8.99 -10.96
C GLY A 136 7.15 7.86 -10.91
N ARG A 137 7.96 7.85 -9.86
CA ARG A 137 8.81 6.72 -9.51
C ARG A 137 8.66 6.33 -8.05
N PHE A 138 8.98 5.09 -7.74
CA PHE A 138 8.86 4.54 -6.39
C PHE A 138 9.60 5.39 -5.33
N PHE A 139 10.81 5.85 -5.64
CA PHE A 139 11.58 6.65 -4.69
C PHE A 139 11.01 8.04 -4.44
N ASP A 140 10.12 8.57 -5.28
CA ASP A 140 9.45 9.85 -4.99
C ASP A 140 8.55 9.71 -3.75
N GLY A 141 7.92 8.55 -3.58
CA GLY A 141 7.15 8.22 -2.36
C GLY A 141 8.05 7.98 -1.16
N VAL A 142 9.17 7.28 -1.34
CA VAL A 142 10.17 7.04 -0.28
C VAL A 142 10.78 8.34 0.22
N ASP A 143 11.17 9.24 -0.69
CA ASP A 143 11.75 10.54 -0.39
C ASP A 143 10.74 11.50 0.25
N THR A 144 9.43 11.25 0.10
CA THR A 144 8.37 12.05 0.74
C THR A 144 8.00 11.49 2.12
N GLY A 145 7.54 10.23 2.15
CA GLY A 145 6.97 9.59 3.34
C GLY A 145 7.99 9.03 4.32
N GLY A 146 9.15 8.59 3.83
CA GLY A 146 10.23 8.04 4.63
C GLY A 146 10.73 9.02 5.69
N PRO A 147 11.14 10.25 5.31
CA PRO A 147 11.56 11.25 6.28
C PRO A 147 10.47 11.68 7.26
N ALA A 148 9.20 11.70 6.84
CA ALA A 148 8.09 12.04 7.73
C ALA A 148 7.92 11.00 8.85
N GLY A 149 8.05 9.70 8.53
CA GLY A 149 8.04 8.63 9.53
C GLY A 149 9.31 8.64 10.40
N PHE A 150 10.47 8.89 9.79
CA PHE A 150 11.75 8.97 10.48
C PHE A 150 11.81 10.12 11.48
N GLU A 151 11.41 11.33 11.08
CA GLU A 151 11.38 12.51 11.93
C GLU A 151 10.43 12.30 13.12
N TYR A 152 9.28 11.66 12.90
CA TYR A 152 8.35 11.30 13.96
C TYR A 152 8.98 10.33 14.97
N ALA A 153 9.68 9.30 14.48
CA ALA A 153 10.41 8.36 15.32
C ALA A 153 11.58 9.02 16.08
N ALA A 154 12.28 9.97 15.46
CA ALA A 154 13.37 10.73 16.09
C ALA A 154 12.84 11.61 17.23
N ALA A 155 11.68 12.26 17.05
CA ALA A 155 11.02 13.05 18.08
C ALA A 155 10.60 12.20 19.28
N GLU A 156 10.03 11.01 19.05
CA GLU A 156 9.66 10.06 20.11
C GLU A 156 10.87 9.55 20.92
N LEU A 157 12.05 9.50 20.29
CA LEU A 157 13.32 9.18 20.95
C LEU A 157 13.96 10.40 21.65
N GLY A 158 13.36 11.59 21.57
CA GLY A 158 13.90 12.82 22.13
C GLY A 158 15.15 13.33 21.41
N LEU A 159 15.38 12.91 20.16
CA LEU A 159 16.52 13.34 19.35
C LEU A 159 16.24 14.62 18.55
N THR A 160 14.97 15.00 18.43
CA THR A 160 14.51 16.25 17.83
C THR A 160 13.41 16.87 18.68
N GLU A 161 13.29 18.20 18.64
CA GLU A 161 12.29 18.94 19.42
C GLU A 161 10.89 18.96 18.79
N GLY A 162 10.74 18.43 17.57
CA GLY A 162 9.47 18.44 16.84
C GLY A 162 9.54 17.72 15.50
N THR A 163 8.47 17.89 14.71
CA THR A 163 8.28 17.23 13.42
C THR A 163 8.00 18.26 12.30
N ALA A 164 8.95 19.16 12.06
CA ALA A 164 8.76 20.31 11.18
C ALA A 164 8.55 19.91 9.71
N TYR A 165 9.30 18.91 9.22
CA TYR A 165 9.12 18.41 7.87
C TYR A 165 7.74 17.77 7.69
N ARG A 166 7.34 16.92 8.65
CA ARG A 166 6.02 16.29 8.66
C ARG A 166 4.88 17.32 8.75
N ALA A 167 5.03 18.35 9.59
CA ALA A 167 4.05 19.42 9.76
C ALA A 167 3.86 20.26 8.48
N ALA A 168 4.89 20.38 7.64
CA ALA A 168 4.82 21.15 6.39
C ALA A 168 3.83 20.59 5.36
N PHE A 169 3.46 19.30 5.45
CA PHE A 169 2.42 18.72 4.60
C PHE A 169 1.01 19.11 5.05
N ALA A 170 0.82 19.43 6.35
CA ALA A 170 -0.45 19.73 7.02
C ALA A 170 -1.54 18.67 6.86
N ASP A 171 -2.06 18.50 5.64
CA ASP A 171 -3.04 17.49 5.24
C ASP A 171 -2.36 16.40 4.38
N PRO A 172 -2.19 15.18 4.92
CA PRO A 172 -1.65 14.04 4.17
C PRO A 172 -2.49 13.63 2.96
N THR A 173 -3.68 14.19 2.77
CA THR A 173 -4.56 13.87 1.64
C THR A 173 -4.46 14.90 0.50
N ASP A 174 -3.70 15.99 0.66
CA ASP A 174 -3.42 16.95 -0.42
C ASP A 174 -2.34 16.42 -1.37
N LEU A 175 -2.77 15.81 -2.47
CA LEU A 175 -1.91 15.24 -3.51
C LEU A 175 -1.04 16.27 -4.25
N ARG A 176 -1.31 17.57 -4.11
CA ARG A 176 -0.47 18.63 -4.71
C ARG A 176 0.82 18.85 -3.93
N ARG A 177 0.84 18.47 -2.65
CA ARG A 177 1.96 18.71 -1.73
C ARG A 177 2.88 17.51 -1.54
N ARG A 178 2.63 16.40 -2.22
CA ARG A 178 3.43 15.18 -2.08
C ARG A 178 3.39 14.28 -3.30
N SER A 179 4.45 13.51 -3.52
CA SER A 179 4.39 12.41 -4.47
C SER A 179 3.75 11.19 -3.80
N SER A 180 2.92 10.47 -4.55
CA SER A 180 2.14 9.37 -3.99
C SER A 180 2.06 8.22 -4.98
N ALA A 181 2.95 7.25 -4.81
CA ALA A 181 2.72 5.90 -5.35
C ALA A 181 1.57 5.28 -4.56
N MET A 182 0.51 4.91 -5.25
CA MET A 182 -0.67 4.31 -4.63
C MET A 182 -0.54 2.79 -4.67
N ALA A 183 -0.67 2.13 -3.53
CA ALA A 183 -0.87 0.69 -3.46
C ALA A 183 -2.37 0.34 -3.64
N THR A 184 -2.65 -0.87 -4.08
CA THR A 184 -3.98 -1.46 -3.96
C THR A 184 -3.93 -2.54 -2.89
N SER A 185 -4.58 -2.29 -1.76
CA SER A 185 -4.75 -3.27 -0.68
C SER A 185 -6.03 -4.07 -0.92
N ALA A 186 -5.93 -5.37 -1.21
CA ALA A 186 -7.08 -6.21 -1.53
C ALA A 186 -7.37 -7.26 -0.44
N LEU A 187 -8.61 -7.27 0.04
CA LEU A 187 -9.14 -8.34 0.88
C LEU A 187 -9.70 -9.44 -0.03
N THR A 188 -8.98 -10.57 -0.12
CA THR A 188 -9.44 -11.75 -0.86
C THR A 188 -10.39 -12.57 0.00
N LEU A 189 -11.63 -12.75 -0.48
CA LEU A 189 -12.67 -13.53 0.18
C LEU A 189 -12.99 -14.78 -0.63
N ARG A 190 -12.71 -15.95 -0.07
CA ARG A 190 -13.30 -17.21 -0.54
C ARG A 190 -14.73 -17.30 -0.04
N TYR A 191 -15.72 -17.39 -0.93
CA TYR A 191 -17.14 -17.46 -0.58
C TYR A 191 -17.79 -18.76 -1.02
N ASP A 192 -18.28 -19.53 -0.05
CA ASP A 192 -19.11 -20.70 -0.31
C ASP A 192 -20.59 -20.28 -0.33
N ARG A 193 -21.15 -20.13 -1.53
CA ARG A 193 -22.56 -19.77 -1.72
C ARG A 193 -23.52 -20.78 -1.12
N ALA A 194 -23.18 -22.08 -1.15
CA ALA A 194 -24.06 -23.14 -0.67
C ALA A 194 -24.13 -23.14 0.86
N ALA A 195 -23.00 -22.92 1.53
CA ALA A 195 -22.91 -22.81 2.98
C ALA A 195 -23.24 -21.41 3.52
N GLY A 196 -23.20 -20.37 2.67
CA GLY A 196 -23.34 -18.97 3.08
C GLY A 196 -22.15 -18.46 3.90
N THR A 197 -20.99 -19.11 3.79
CA THR A 197 -19.79 -18.82 4.60
C THR A 197 -18.70 -18.19 3.75
N ALA A 198 -17.93 -17.29 4.36
CA ALA A 198 -16.78 -16.65 3.73
C ALA A 198 -15.55 -16.80 4.62
N SER A 199 -14.36 -16.81 4.01
CA SER A 199 -13.07 -16.84 4.71
C SER A 199 -12.03 -16.02 3.97
N PHE A 200 -11.01 -15.55 4.67
CA PHE A 200 -9.93 -14.75 4.09
C PHE A 200 -8.57 -15.16 4.66
N PRO A 201 -7.51 -15.22 3.83
CA PRO A 201 -6.14 -15.26 4.32
C PRO A 201 -5.69 -13.89 4.83
N THR A 202 -4.62 -13.87 5.61
CA THR A 202 -3.89 -12.64 5.96
C THR A 202 -2.41 -12.86 5.69
N HIS A 203 -1.66 -11.78 5.54
CA HIS A 203 -0.22 -11.84 5.35
C HIS A 203 0.49 -11.17 6.54
N TYR A 204 1.50 -11.84 7.08
CA TYR A 204 2.41 -11.24 8.04
C TYR A 204 3.68 -10.82 7.30
N ARG A 205 3.92 -9.51 7.24
CA ARG A 205 5.08 -8.92 6.56
C ARG A 205 6.32 -9.06 7.42
N ASP A 206 7.33 -9.79 6.94
CA ASP A 206 8.56 -10.04 7.69
C ASP A 206 9.42 -8.76 7.73
N PRO A 207 9.71 -8.18 8.92
CA PRO A 207 10.50 -6.95 9.01
C PRO A 207 11.93 -7.06 8.48
N ALA A 208 12.45 -8.27 8.26
CA ALA A 208 13.75 -8.48 7.62
C ALA A 208 13.68 -8.45 6.09
N LEU A 209 12.50 -8.64 5.50
CA LEU A 209 12.32 -8.78 4.05
C LEU A 209 11.71 -7.52 3.40
N VAL A 210 10.88 -6.77 4.13
CA VAL A 210 10.16 -5.62 3.54
C VAL A 210 10.70 -4.27 3.99
N GLY A 211 10.83 -3.34 3.03
CA GLY A 211 11.21 -1.94 3.30
C GLY A 211 10.08 -1.08 3.87
N HIS A 212 8.82 -1.50 3.68
CA HIS A 212 7.64 -0.83 4.22
C HIS A 212 6.81 -1.79 5.08
N ALA A 213 6.31 -1.28 6.20
CA ALA A 213 5.32 -1.94 7.04
C ALA A 213 5.68 -3.32 7.63
N GLY A 214 6.97 -3.61 7.78
CA GLY A 214 7.43 -4.85 8.43
C GLY A 214 6.94 -5.03 9.87
N GLY A 215 6.73 -6.29 10.26
CA GLY A 215 6.26 -6.67 11.59
C GLY A 215 4.75 -6.52 11.81
N MET A 216 4.00 -6.24 10.75
CA MET A 216 2.55 -6.02 10.79
C MET A 216 1.79 -7.05 9.95
N TYR A 217 0.53 -7.24 10.31
CA TYR A 217 -0.44 -7.99 9.53
C TYR A 217 -1.09 -7.09 8.48
N GLN A 218 -1.40 -7.67 7.34
CA GLN A 218 -2.05 -7.01 6.22
C GLN A 218 -3.03 -8.00 5.55
N VAL A 219 -4.00 -7.45 4.80
CA VAL A 219 -4.75 -8.23 3.82
C VAL A 219 -3.82 -8.73 2.71
N ILE A 220 -4.32 -9.57 1.81
CA ILE A 220 -3.51 -10.09 0.71
C ILE A 220 -4.41 -10.28 -0.53
N PRO A 221 -4.01 -9.79 -1.71
CA PRO A 221 -2.70 -9.20 -1.99
C PRO A 221 -2.58 -7.67 -1.72
N VAL A 222 -1.34 -7.16 -1.63
CA VAL A 222 -1.06 -5.71 -1.60
C VAL A 222 0.16 -5.33 -2.43
N GLY A 223 -0.03 -4.48 -3.44
CA GLY A 223 1.11 -3.94 -4.17
C GLY A 223 0.91 -2.60 -4.84
N ILE A 224 2.02 -2.01 -5.28
CA ILE A 224 2.06 -0.67 -5.86
C ILE A 224 1.42 -0.69 -7.25
N PHE A 225 0.51 0.25 -7.51
CA PHE A 225 -0.04 0.44 -8.84
C PHE A 225 1.02 1.02 -9.78
N GLN A 226 1.63 0.14 -10.56
CA GLN A 226 2.75 0.45 -11.43
C GLN A 226 2.74 -0.37 -12.74
N PRO A 227 3.42 0.12 -13.80
CA PRO A 227 3.78 -0.70 -14.94
C PRO A 227 4.63 -1.90 -14.52
N SER A 228 4.53 -3.00 -15.26
CA SER A 228 5.31 -4.21 -15.00
C SER A 228 6.81 -4.05 -15.29
N GLY A 229 7.18 -3.14 -16.20
CA GLY A 229 8.57 -2.83 -16.57
C GLY A 229 8.77 -1.39 -17.07
N GLU A 230 10.00 -1.04 -17.45
CA GLU A 230 10.40 0.29 -17.94
C GLU A 230 10.04 0.49 -19.42
N ALA A 231 9.85 -0.58 -20.19
CA ALA A 231 9.53 -0.46 -21.61
C ALA A 231 8.22 0.35 -21.84
N PRO A 232 8.17 1.28 -22.82
CA PRO A 232 7.05 2.22 -22.95
C PRO A 232 5.67 1.59 -23.18
N TRP A 233 5.60 0.38 -23.72
CA TRP A 233 4.33 -0.31 -23.94
C TRP A 233 3.65 -0.74 -22.63
N ASN A 234 4.43 -0.96 -21.56
CA ASN A 234 3.90 -1.35 -20.25
C ASN A 234 3.06 -0.23 -19.63
N GLU A 235 3.39 1.04 -19.90
CA GLU A 235 2.67 2.20 -19.35
C GLU A 235 1.18 2.21 -19.77
N ALA A 236 0.87 1.83 -21.01
CA ALA A 236 -0.52 1.76 -21.46
C ALA A 236 -1.14 0.39 -21.16
N ASN A 237 -0.36 -0.69 -21.30
CA ASN A 237 -0.86 -2.05 -21.10
C ASN A 237 -1.27 -2.30 -19.64
N ASP A 238 -0.53 -1.76 -18.69
CA ASP A 238 -0.70 -2.11 -17.28
C ASP A 238 -1.48 -1.04 -16.51
N PHE A 239 -1.97 0.01 -17.18
CA PHE A 239 -2.80 1.07 -16.58
C PHE A 239 -4.24 0.60 -16.33
N SER A 240 -4.37 -0.40 -15.46
CA SER A 240 -5.62 -1.00 -15.03
C SER A 240 -5.48 -1.55 -13.61
N LEU A 241 -6.33 -1.10 -12.69
CA LEU A 241 -6.35 -1.59 -11.31
C LEU A 241 -6.51 -3.11 -11.26
N TRP A 242 -7.35 -3.66 -12.15
CA TRP A 242 -7.57 -5.10 -12.23
C TRP A 242 -6.31 -5.84 -12.68
N ARG A 243 -5.63 -5.38 -13.73
CA ARG A 243 -4.37 -5.98 -14.20
C ARG A 243 -3.26 -5.91 -13.17
N GLY A 244 -3.20 -4.82 -12.41
CA GLY A 244 -2.34 -4.69 -11.23
C GLY A 244 -2.64 -5.80 -10.22
N LEU A 245 -3.88 -5.93 -9.76
CA LEU A 245 -4.29 -6.97 -8.82
C LEU A 245 -3.96 -8.38 -9.31
N LEU A 246 -4.16 -8.68 -10.61
CA LEU A 246 -3.84 -10.00 -11.17
C LEU A 246 -2.35 -10.36 -11.03
N ARG A 247 -1.45 -9.38 -11.21
CA ARG A 247 -0.02 -9.56 -10.97
C ARG A 247 0.25 -9.86 -9.50
N GLU A 248 -0.30 -9.05 -8.60
CA GLU A 248 -0.13 -9.26 -7.16
C GLU A 248 -0.69 -10.61 -6.67
N TYR A 249 -1.81 -11.08 -7.26
CA TYR A 249 -2.31 -12.43 -6.98
C TYR A 249 -1.33 -13.53 -7.38
N ALA A 250 -0.67 -13.38 -8.53
CA ALA A 250 0.32 -14.35 -8.98
C ALA A 250 1.56 -14.32 -8.08
N GLU A 251 2.07 -13.14 -7.78
CA GLU A 251 3.28 -12.93 -7.00
C GLU A 251 3.07 -13.35 -5.54
N GLU A 252 2.02 -12.85 -4.88
CA GLU A 252 1.85 -13.02 -3.44
C GLU A 252 1.14 -14.30 -3.01
N LEU A 253 0.14 -14.78 -3.78
CA LEU A 253 -0.63 -15.99 -3.44
C LEU A 253 -0.06 -17.25 -4.11
N LEU A 254 0.56 -17.12 -5.28
CA LEU A 254 1.11 -18.26 -6.05
C LEU A 254 2.64 -18.31 -6.05
N GLY A 255 3.33 -17.26 -5.56
CA GLY A 255 4.79 -17.21 -5.54
C GLY A 255 5.43 -17.12 -6.93
N ALA A 256 4.71 -16.55 -7.91
CA ALA A 256 5.25 -16.30 -9.24
C ALA A 256 6.37 -15.24 -9.21
N ASP A 257 7.23 -15.26 -10.23
CA ASP A 257 8.24 -14.22 -10.44
C ASP A 257 7.56 -12.89 -10.83
N GLU A 258 8.17 -11.77 -10.45
CA GLU A 258 7.76 -10.43 -10.87
C GLU A 258 8.22 -10.10 -12.30
N ASP A 259 9.15 -10.88 -12.86
CA ASP A 259 9.56 -10.77 -14.26
C ASP A 259 8.61 -11.54 -15.19
N TYR A 260 7.76 -10.80 -15.91
CA TYR A 260 6.85 -11.33 -16.91
C TYR A 260 7.42 -11.30 -18.34
N GLY A 261 8.72 -11.03 -18.51
CA GLY A 261 9.33 -10.74 -19.81
C GLY A 261 8.91 -9.37 -20.36
N SER A 262 8.52 -8.46 -19.47
CA SER A 262 7.90 -7.16 -19.81
C SER A 262 8.81 -6.21 -20.58
N GLU A 263 10.12 -6.45 -20.57
CA GLU A 263 11.09 -5.68 -21.36
C GLU A 263 11.19 -6.15 -22.82
N ASP A 264 10.68 -7.34 -23.15
CA ASP A 264 10.69 -7.89 -24.51
C ASP A 264 9.33 -7.76 -25.20
N ALA A 265 8.22 -7.87 -24.45
CA ALA A 265 6.85 -7.75 -24.97
C ALA A 265 5.86 -7.33 -23.86
N PRO A 266 4.70 -6.73 -24.20
CA PRO A 266 3.66 -6.48 -23.20
C PRO A 266 3.04 -7.79 -22.71
N ILE A 267 2.63 -7.82 -21.44
CA ILE A 267 1.93 -8.96 -20.85
C ILE A 267 0.61 -9.21 -21.60
N ASP A 268 0.44 -10.42 -22.15
CA ASP A 268 -0.82 -10.86 -22.73
C ASP A 268 -1.77 -11.41 -21.65
N TYR A 269 -2.46 -10.49 -20.98
CA TYR A 269 -3.45 -10.82 -19.95
C TYR A 269 -4.60 -11.70 -20.44
N ALA A 270 -4.88 -11.73 -21.76
CA ALA A 270 -5.98 -12.52 -22.30
C ALA A 270 -5.63 -14.02 -22.43
N SER A 271 -4.36 -14.34 -22.66
CA SER A 271 -3.86 -15.71 -22.73
C SER A 271 -3.23 -16.22 -21.43
N TRP A 272 -2.84 -15.32 -20.53
CA TRP A 272 -2.30 -15.69 -19.21
C TRP A 272 -3.35 -16.42 -18.35
N PRO A 273 -3.16 -17.70 -17.96
CA PRO A 273 -4.23 -18.52 -17.38
C PRO A 273 -4.90 -17.95 -16.12
N LEU A 274 -4.13 -17.44 -15.15
CA LEU A 274 -4.68 -16.83 -13.94
C LEU A 274 -5.53 -15.60 -14.28
N ALA A 275 -4.97 -14.70 -15.10
CA ALA A 275 -5.64 -13.48 -15.53
C ALA A 275 -6.93 -13.78 -16.28
N LYS A 276 -6.88 -14.76 -17.18
CA LYS A 276 -8.05 -15.21 -17.94
C LYS A 276 -9.13 -15.76 -17.01
N ALA A 277 -8.81 -16.71 -16.13
CA ALA A 277 -9.79 -17.34 -15.24
C ALA A 277 -10.45 -16.31 -14.30
N MET A 278 -9.65 -15.44 -13.68
CA MET A 278 -10.14 -14.38 -12.80
C MET A 278 -11.00 -13.36 -13.54
N THR A 279 -10.62 -12.98 -14.77
CA THR A 279 -11.36 -12.00 -15.59
C THR A 279 -12.65 -12.60 -16.16
N ASP A 280 -12.63 -13.85 -16.63
CA ASP A 280 -13.82 -14.57 -17.04
C ASP A 280 -14.80 -14.70 -15.86
N GLY A 281 -14.28 -14.90 -14.64
CA GLY A 281 -15.07 -14.94 -13.42
C GLY A 281 -15.77 -13.62 -13.08
N LEU A 282 -15.23 -12.46 -13.48
CA LEU A 282 -15.95 -11.19 -13.36
C LEU A 282 -17.21 -11.15 -14.25
N ALA A 283 -17.13 -11.78 -15.43
CA ALA A 283 -18.22 -11.78 -16.40
C ALA A 283 -19.36 -12.73 -16.01
N ASP A 284 -19.04 -13.87 -15.39
CA ASP A 284 -20.04 -14.84 -14.93
C ASP A 284 -20.49 -14.66 -13.47
N GLY A 285 -19.83 -13.76 -12.73
CA GLY A 285 -20.17 -13.42 -11.35
C GLY A 285 -19.57 -14.35 -10.28
N SER A 286 -18.72 -15.31 -10.68
CA SER A 286 -17.92 -16.11 -9.75
C SER A 286 -16.79 -15.30 -9.10
N VAL A 287 -16.39 -14.17 -9.70
CA VAL A 287 -15.52 -13.15 -9.11
C VAL A 287 -16.28 -11.82 -9.04
N ARG A 288 -16.18 -11.13 -7.91
CA ARG A 288 -16.72 -9.79 -7.69
C ARG A 288 -15.67 -8.92 -7.05
N ALA A 289 -15.26 -7.85 -7.73
CA ALA A 289 -14.27 -6.91 -7.24
C ALA A 289 -14.91 -5.57 -6.87
N TRP A 290 -14.59 -5.07 -5.68
CA TRP A 290 -15.19 -3.89 -5.07
C TRP A 290 -14.13 -2.88 -4.66
N CYS A 291 -14.43 -1.59 -4.82
CA CYS A 291 -13.71 -0.48 -4.20
C CYS A 291 -14.47 -0.01 -2.95
N LEU A 292 -13.76 0.14 -1.84
CA LEU A 292 -14.30 0.57 -0.54
C LEU A 292 -13.81 1.95 -0.11
N GLY A 293 -12.77 2.48 -0.76
CA GLY A 293 -12.29 3.83 -0.55
C GLY A 293 -10.81 3.97 -0.83
N LEU A 294 -10.25 5.12 -0.47
CA LEU A 294 -8.82 5.41 -0.54
C LEU A 294 -8.38 6.04 0.78
N GLY A 295 -7.21 5.66 1.29
CA GLY A 295 -6.68 6.24 2.51
C GLY A 295 -5.18 6.45 2.49
N ALA A 296 -4.70 7.27 3.43
CA ALA A 296 -3.31 7.58 3.67
C ALA A 296 -2.88 7.08 5.04
N ASP A 297 -1.78 6.32 5.08
CA ASP A 297 -1.14 5.93 6.34
C ASP A 297 -0.74 7.19 7.12
N PRO A 298 -1.11 7.30 8.39
CA PRO A 298 -0.89 8.51 9.16
C PRO A 298 0.60 8.78 9.37
N LEU A 299 1.47 7.78 9.45
CA LEU A 299 2.88 7.96 9.81
C LEU A 299 3.76 8.31 8.59
N THR A 300 3.51 7.64 7.47
CA THR A 300 4.37 7.65 6.28
C THR A 300 3.69 8.23 5.06
N PHE A 301 2.39 8.53 5.13
CA PHE A 301 1.59 9.06 4.02
C PHE A 301 1.48 8.13 2.80
N ALA A 302 1.86 6.86 2.94
CA ALA A 302 1.60 5.82 1.94
C ALA A 302 0.10 5.78 1.60
N LEU A 303 -0.24 5.60 0.33
CA LEU A 303 -1.63 5.56 -0.13
C LEU A 303 -2.07 4.14 -0.44
N ASP A 304 -3.29 3.82 -0.04
CA ASP A 304 -3.91 2.52 -0.28
C ASP A 304 -5.32 2.71 -0.84
N LEU A 305 -5.53 2.25 -2.06
CA LEU A 305 -6.88 1.95 -2.55
C LEU A 305 -7.36 0.68 -1.83
N LEU A 306 -8.50 0.78 -1.16
CA LEU A 306 -9.08 -0.30 -0.38
C LEU A 306 -10.01 -1.10 -1.30
N ALA A 307 -9.67 -2.36 -1.56
CA ALA A 307 -10.44 -3.24 -2.44
C ALA A 307 -10.85 -4.53 -1.73
N ALA A 308 -11.99 -5.11 -2.12
CA ALA A 308 -12.37 -6.46 -1.73
C ALA A 308 -12.64 -7.28 -3.00
N VAL A 309 -12.10 -8.48 -3.07
CA VAL A 309 -12.31 -9.41 -4.18
C VAL A 309 -12.94 -10.67 -3.61
N VAL A 310 -14.20 -10.91 -3.97
CA VAL A 310 -14.95 -12.09 -3.57
C VAL A 310 -14.86 -13.11 -4.70
N ILE A 311 -14.37 -14.30 -4.38
CA ILE A 311 -14.19 -15.40 -5.33
C ILE A 311 -15.00 -16.58 -4.80
N ASP A 312 -15.89 -17.11 -5.64
CA ASP A 312 -16.70 -18.26 -5.31
C ASP A 312 -15.78 -19.48 -5.07
N ALA A 313 -16.13 -20.25 -4.04
CA ALA A 313 -15.29 -21.31 -3.48
C ALA A 313 -14.69 -22.27 -4.53
N PRO A 314 -15.43 -22.79 -5.54
CA PRO A 314 -14.85 -23.70 -6.54
C PRO A 314 -13.69 -23.07 -7.32
N LEU A 315 -13.86 -21.83 -7.79
CA LEU A 315 -12.82 -21.12 -8.54
C LEU A 315 -11.66 -20.73 -7.62
N TYR A 316 -11.95 -20.27 -6.40
CA TYR A 316 -10.91 -19.98 -5.42
C TYR A 316 -10.06 -21.21 -5.13
N ASP A 317 -10.69 -22.36 -4.90
CA ASP A 317 -9.99 -23.61 -4.56
C ASP A 317 -9.19 -24.15 -5.76
N GLU A 318 -9.68 -23.97 -6.98
CA GLU A 318 -8.95 -24.30 -8.20
C GLU A 318 -7.69 -23.44 -8.36
N LEU A 319 -7.81 -22.12 -8.21
CA LEU A 319 -6.71 -21.18 -8.46
C LEU A 319 -5.73 -21.11 -7.30
N PHE A 320 -6.23 -21.15 -6.06
CA PHE A 320 -5.50 -20.84 -4.84
C PHE A 320 -5.54 -21.94 -3.79
N GLY A 321 -6.08 -23.14 -4.10
CA GLY A 321 -6.09 -24.26 -3.14
C GLY A 321 -4.70 -24.69 -2.66
N GLY A 322 -3.65 -24.33 -3.41
CA GLY A 322 -2.24 -24.49 -3.06
C GLY A 322 -1.55 -23.18 -2.66
N LEU A 323 -2.20 -22.31 -1.87
CA LEU A 323 -1.57 -21.10 -1.32
C LEU A 323 -0.15 -21.37 -0.82
N VAL A 324 0.81 -20.53 -1.21
CA VAL A 324 2.16 -20.58 -0.66
C VAL A 324 2.13 -20.28 0.85
N GLU A 325 2.92 -21.00 1.65
CA GLU A 325 3.01 -20.73 3.09
C GLU A 325 3.84 -19.47 3.41
N SER A 326 4.64 -19.03 2.45
CA SER A 326 5.47 -17.82 2.48
C SER A 326 5.78 -17.32 1.08
N ASN A 327 5.98 -16.00 0.94
CA ASN A 327 6.41 -15.34 -0.29
C ASN A 327 7.64 -14.44 -0.01
N ALA A 328 8.08 -13.66 -1.00
CA ALA A 328 9.24 -12.77 -0.89
C ALA A 328 9.12 -11.72 0.22
N GLU A 329 7.89 -11.43 0.68
CA GLU A 329 7.60 -10.40 1.66
C GLU A 329 7.29 -10.92 3.07
N GLY A 330 7.02 -12.22 3.23
CA GLY A 330 6.71 -12.80 4.53
C GLY A 330 5.87 -14.07 4.48
N ARG A 331 5.01 -14.26 5.48
CA ARG A 331 4.24 -15.50 5.68
C ARG A 331 2.76 -15.30 5.35
N VAL A 332 2.20 -16.19 4.54
CA VAL A 332 0.75 -16.26 4.35
C VAL A 332 0.15 -17.05 5.51
N ILE A 333 -0.74 -16.40 6.24
CA ILE A 333 -1.37 -16.94 7.43
C ILE A 333 -2.67 -17.65 7.02
N ARG A 334 -2.93 -18.80 7.64
CA ARG A 334 -4.08 -19.64 7.33
C ARG A 334 -5.40 -18.84 7.28
N PRO A 335 -6.30 -19.21 6.36
CA PRO A 335 -7.61 -18.57 6.26
C PRO A 335 -8.37 -18.56 7.59
N ARG A 336 -8.99 -17.43 7.90
CA ARG A 336 -9.91 -17.25 9.03
C ARG A 336 -11.33 -17.06 8.52
N PRO A 337 -12.37 -17.41 9.31
CA PRO A 337 -13.74 -17.06 8.97
C PRO A 337 -13.90 -15.54 8.80
N PHE A 338 -14.65 -15.13 7.78
CA PHE A 338 -15.07 -13.74 7.59
C PHE A 338 -16.41 -13.51 8.28
N ASP A 339 -16.34 -13.38 9.60
CA ASP A 339 -17.47 -13.10 10.48
C ASP A 339 -17.10 -12.06 11.56
N PRO A 340 -18.08 -11.43 12.23
CA PRO A 340 -17.80 -10.38 13.20
C PRO A 340 -16.86 -10.81 14.35
N PRO A 341 -17.03 -12.01 14.97
CA PRO A 341 -16.10 -12.46 16.02
C PRO A 341 -14.65 -12.58 15.55
N SER A 342 -14.40 -13.26 14.41
CA SER A 342 -13.05 -13.54 13.92
C SER A 342 -12.33 -12.27 13.47
N VAL A 343 -13.07 -11.34 12.84
CA VAL A 343 -12.52 -10.03 12.44
C VAL A 343 -12.23 -9.19 13.68
N THR A 344 -13.14 -9.12 14.66
CA THR A 344 -12.93 -8.35 15.90
C THR A 344 -11.72 -8.87 16.70
N GLU A 345 -11.54 -10.19 16.77
CA GLU A 345 -10.36 -10.79 17.39
C GLU A 345 -9.07 -10.35 16.69
N LEU A 346 -9.05 -10.36 15.36
CA LEU A 346 -7.89 -9.92 14.59
C LEU A 346 -7.60 -8.43 14.81
N LEU A 347 -8.62 -7.58 14.74
CA LEU A 347 -8.50 -6.13 14.93
C LEU A 347 -7.98 -5.75 16.32
N SER A 348 -8.33 -6.52 17.35
CA SER A 348 -7.92 -6.24 18.74
C SER A 348 -6.60 -6.90 19.14
N GLY A 349 -6.20 -7.98 18.47
CA GLY A 349 -5.07 -8.83 18.89
C GLY A 349 -3.82 -8.73 18.03
N ALA A 350 -3.88 -8.14 16.83
CA ALA A 350 -2.77 -8.11 15.88
C ALA A 350 -2.34 -6.68 15.51
N PRO A 351 -1.02 -6.42 15.33
CA PRO A 351 -0.54 -5.15 14.82
C PRO A 351 -0.83 -5.05 13.32
N LEU A 352 -2.02 -4.58 12.96
CA LEU A 352 -2.42 -4.39 11.56
C LEU A 352 -1.82 -3.11 10.98
N GLN A 353 -1.59 -3.10 9.67
CA GLN A 353 -1.47 -1.85 8.93
C GLN A 353 -2.79 -1.08 8.98
N ALA A 354 -2.71 0.26 8.99
CA ALA A 354 -3.89 1.12 9.01
C ALA A 354 -4.85 0.83 7.84
N ALA A 355 -4.31 0.54 6.65
CA ALA A 355 -5.09 0.15 5.48
C ALA A 355 -5.83 -1.18 5.68
N ALA A 356 -5.17 -2.19 6.26
CA ALA A 356 -5.76 -3.47 6.61
C ALA A 356 -6.94 -3.31 7.58
N GLU A 357 -6.71 -2.54 8.65
CA GLU A 357 -7.70 -2.29 9.70
C GLU A 357 -8.94 -1.60 9.13
N ALA A 358 -8.75 -0.54 8.34
CA ALA A 358 -9.83 0.17 7.66
C ALA A 358 -10.61 -0.73 6.70
N LEU A 359 -9.90 -1.51 5.87
CA LEU A 359 -10.52 -2.38 4.89
C LEU A 359 -11.32 -3.51 5.54
N LEU A 360 -10.79 -4.18 6.56
CA LEU A 360 -11.53 -5.21 7.31
C LEU A 360 -12.77 -4.63 7.99
N THR A 361 -12.65 -3.45 8.58
CA THR A 361 -13.77 -2.75 9.24
C THR A 361 -14.87 -2.39 8.24
N LEU A 362 -14.51 -1.79 7.10
CA LEU A 362 -15.45 -1.44 6.04
C LEU A 362 -16.08 -2.67 5.40
N ALA A 363 -15.28 -3.70 5.10
CA ALA A 363 -15.77 -4.92 4.48
C ALA A 363 -16.76 -5.65 5.39
N LEU A 364 -16.50 -5.69 6.71
CA LEU A 364 -17.43 -6.27 7.67
C LEU A 364 -18.73 -5.47 7.77
N ALA A 365 -18.64 -4.14 7.78
CA ALA A 365 -19.82 -3.26 7.79
C ALA A 365 -20.70 -3.41 6.54
N HIS A 366 -20.09 -3.80 5.40
CA HIS A 366 -20.77 -4.01 4.13
C HIS A 366 -20.83 -5.47 3.70
N ARG A 367 -20.70 -6.42 4.64
CA ARG A 367 -20.60 -7.86 4.36
C ARG A 367 -21.70 -8.37 3.45
N ASP A 368 -22.95 -7.99 3.72
CA ASP A 368 -24.09 -8.45 2.94
C ASP A 368 -24.06 -7.93 1.49
N ALA A 369 -23.62 -6.69 1.28
CA ALA A 369 -23.47 -6.11 -0.06
C ALA A 369 -22.33 -6.77 -0.85
N LEU A 370 -21.22 -7.10 -0.17
CA LEU A 370 -20.07 -7.74 -0.81
C LEU A 370 -20.37 -9.18 -1.23
N LEU A 371 -21.12 -9.92 -0.42
CA LEU A 371 -21.38 -11.35 -0.63
C LEU A 371 -22.64 -11.64 -1.45
N ALA A 372 -23.47 -10.63 -1.74
CA ALA A 372 -24.73 -10.72 -2.48
C ALA A 372 -24.62 -11.40 -3.87
#